data_AF-A0A964NTD2-F1
#
_entry.id   AF-A0A964NTD2-F1
#
_cell.length_a   1.000
_cell.length_b   1.000
_cell.length_c   1.000
_cell.angle_alpha   90.00
_cell.angle_beta   90.00
_cell.angle_gamma   90.00
#
_symmetry.space_group_name_H-M   'P 1'
#
loop_
_entity.id
_entity.type
_entity.pdbx_description
1 polymer ?
#
loop_
_entity_poly.entity_id
_entity_poly.type
_entity_poly.pdbx_seq_one_letter_code
_entity_poly.pdbx_strand_id
1 'polypeptide(L)'
;MRILHSISAPAALISITVMLTVSPANAQVYRYVDQNGKVHYTERPPAEQAGRAVDKLSSQGVLVKKIGATPSAEQRTAEVEARKKKVEDDAIQRVEHRKNQTIVSAYSSEQDLESARAGALNPVLEVIAQTVGSLANNAKRFDELKQELETHAGKALPAKLHVARRNLETEQMALQQLLDAKRAQEKAINVRFDEDRRRYILGSKEAAATRASRRSPAPTSASAATK
;
A
#
# COMPACT_ATOMS: atom_id res chain seq x y z
N MET A 1 -57.81 -3.95 97.60
CA MET A 1 -57.85 -2.71 98.41
C MET A 1 -57.08 -1.64 97.66
N ARG A 2 -57.73 -0.50 97.39
CA ARG A 2 -57.19 0.67 96.66
C ARG A 2 -56.14 1.42 97.50
N ILE A 3 -55.42 2.34 96.83
CA ILE A 3 -54.75 3.60 97.26
C ILE A 3 -53.36 3.66 96.59
N LEU A 4 -52.84 4.71 95.95
CA LEU A 4 -53.29 5.96 95.30
C LEU A 4 -52.02 6.55 94.59
N HIS A 5 -52.23 7.51 93.71
CA HIS A 5 -51.30 8.22 92.82
C HIS A 5 -50.19 9.08 93.50
N SER A 6 -49.07 9.39 92.79
CA SER A 6 -48.79 10.72 92.17
C SER A 6 -47.31 11.25 92.20
N ILE A 7 -46.89 11.88 91.07
CA ILE A 7 -45.89 13.00 90.87
C ILE A 7 -44.38 12.61 90.95
N SER A 8 -43.43 12.99 90.07
CA SER A 8 -43.18 14.24 89.30
C SER A 8 -42.24 14.02 88.09
N ALA A 9 -42.35 14.86 87.05
CA ALA A 9 -41.38 14.98 85.93
C ALA A 9 -40.19 15.91 86.29
N PRO A 10 -39.08 15.85 85.52
CA PRO A 10 -38.78 17.02 84.70
C PRO A 10 -38.25 16.69 83.29
N ALA A 11 -38.61 17.59 82.37
CA ALA A 11 -38.25 17.62 80.96
C ALA A 11 -36.74 17.83 80.75
N ALA A 12 -36.13 17.03 79.86
CA ALA A 12 -34.79 17.27 79.32
C ALA A 12 -34.90 17.63 77.83
N LEU A 13 -34.41 18.83 77.49
CA LEU A 13 -34.37 19.39 76.14
C LEU A 13 -33.58 18.49 75.18
N ILE A 14 -34.18 18.18 74.03
CA ILE A 14 -33.52 17.53 72.89
C ILE A 14 -32.84 18.61 72.05
N SER A 15 -31.50 18.64 72.05
CA SER A 15 -30.70 19.50 71.17
C SER A 15 -30.57 18.86 69.79
N ILE A 16 -31.39 19.31 68.83
CA ILE A 16 -31.29 18.93 67.42
C ILE A 16 -30.04 19.63 66.83
N THR A 17 -28.97 18.86 66.63
CA THR A 17 -27.80 19.31 65.87
C THR A 17 -28.09 19.09 64.39
N VAL A 18 -28.36 20.17 63.65
CA VAL A 18 -28.48 20.15 62.19
C VAL A 18 -27.08 20.00 61.59
N MET A 19 -26.77 18.80 61.10
CA MET A 19 -25.53 18.51 60.40
C MET A 19 -25.64 19.00 58.95
N LEU A 20 -25.07 20.17 58.68
CA LEU A 20 -25.04 20.77 57.34
C LEU A 20 -24.03 19.99 56.47
N THR A 21 -24.52 19.15 55.57
CA THR A 21 -23.68 18.45 54.59
C THR A 21 -23.27 19.43 53.49
N VAL A 22 -22.07 20.00 53.62
CA VAL A 22 -21.45 20.78 52.54
C VAL A 22 -20.94 19.80 51.49
N SER A 23 -21.65 19.68 50.36
CA SER A 23 -21.13 19.01 49.17
C SER A 23 -19.91 19.77 48.65
N PRO A 24 -18.74 19.13 48.45
CA PRO A 24 -17.59 19.80 47.86
C PRO A 24 -17.92 20.18 46.42
N ALA A 25 -18.14 21.48 46.18
CA ALA A 25 -18.20 22.03 44.84
C ALA A 25 -16.79 21.90 44.23
N ASN A 26 -16.62 20.98 43.28
CA ASN A 26 -15.40 20.91 42.47
C ASN A 26 -15.37 22.13 41.53
N ALA A 27 -14.87 23.26 42.03
CA ALA A 27 -14.65 24.46 41.25
C ALA A 27 -13.52 24.21 40.24
N GLN A 28 -13.86 24.17 38.96
CA GLN A 28 -12.92 23.98 37.88
C GLN A 28 -12.53 25.34 37.28
N VAL A 29 -11.24 25.67 37.28
CA VAL A 29 -10.74 26.96 36.80
C VAL A 29 -9.99 26.78 35.48
N TYR A 30 -10.20 27.67 34.53
CA TYR A 30 -9.53 27.71 33.23
C TYR A 30 -8.56 28.89 33.17
N ARG A 31 -7.35 28.65 32.68
CA ARG A 31 -6.30 29.65 32.44
C ARG A 31 -6.10 29.85 30.94
N TYR A 32 -6.17 31.09 30.48
CA TYR A 32 -5.89 31.46 29.08
C TYR A 32 -5.10 32.77 28.99
N VAL A 33 -4.54 33.05 27.81
CA VAL A 33 -3.79 34.28 27.52
C VAL A 33 -4.59 35.12 26.52
N ASP A 34 -4.84 36.39 26.84
CA ASP A 34 -5.56 37.32 25.96
C ASP A 34 -4.67 37.87 24.81
N GLN A 35 -5.25 38.73 23.96
CA GLN A 35 -4.53 39.33 22.82
C GLN A 35 -3.40 40.29 23.24
N ASN A 36 -3.43 40.80 24.47
CA ASN A 36 -2.43 41.69 25.04
C ASN A 36 -1.35 40.93 25.84
N GLY A 37 -1.38 39.59 25.81
CA GLY A 37 -0.45 38.73 26.54
C GLY A 37 -0.75 38.60 28.03
N LYS A 38 -1.90 39.07 28.53
CA LYS A 38 -2.27 38.92 29.95
C LYS A 38 -2.94 37.57 30.21
N VAL A 39 -2.56 36.96 31.33
CA VAL A 39 -3.10 35.68 31.79
C VAL A 39 -4.39 35.92 32.58
N HIS A 40 -5.45 35.20 32.23
CA HIS A 40 -6.75 35.28 32.88
C HIS A 40 -7.16 33.92 33.44
N TYR A 41 -7.81 33.94 34.60
CA TYR A 41 -8.39 32.77 35.26
C TYR A 41 -9.90 32.94 35.33
N THR A 42 -10.64 31.96 34.83
CA THR A 42 -12.10 32.01 34.78
C THR A 42 -12.71 30.65 35.08
N GLU A 43 -13.89 30.62 35.68
CA GLU A 43 -14.66 29.39 35.88
C GLU A 43 -15.25 28.88 34.56
N ARG A 44 -15.46 29.77 33.58
CA ARG A 44 -15.93 29.45 32.23
C ARG A 44 -15.17 30.26 31.17
N PRO A 45 -14.55 29.62 30.16
CA PRO A 45 -13.86 30.33 29.08
C PRO A 45 -14.82 31.28 28.34
N PRO A 46 -14.46 32.56 28.09
CA PRO A 46 -15.26 33.46 27.28
C PRO A 46 -15.38 32.97 25.84
N ALA A 47 -16.49 33.27 25.18
CA ALA A 47 -16.72 32.88 23.78
C ALA A 47 -15.64 33.40 22.82
N GLU A 48 -15.05 34.56 23.11
CA GLU A 48 -13.97 35.18 22.33
C GLU A 48 -12.67 34.35 22.30
N GLN A 49 -12.49 33.42 23.24
CA GLN A 49 -11.33 32.52 23.32
C GLN A 49 -11.63 31.13 22.77
N ALA A 50 -12.79 30.94 22.15
CA ALA A 50 -13.17 29.68 21.52
C ALA A 50 -12.14 29.29 20.44
N GLY A 51 -11.49 28.14 20.64
CA GLY A 51 -10.48 27.61 19.72
C GLY A 51 -9.06 28.13 19.91
N ARG A 52 -8.75 28.85 21.00
CA ARG A 52 -7.38 29.11 21.44
C ARG A 52 -6.94 28.08 22.49
N ALA A 53 -5.64 28.02 22.76
CA ALA A 53 -5.13 27.12 23.78
C ALA A 53 -5.58 27.59 25.18
N VAL A 54 -6.21 26.71 25.94
CA VAL A 54 -6.70 26.97 27.30
C VAL A 54 -6.23 25.85 28.22
N ASP A 55 -5.67 26.19 29.37
CA ASP A 55 -5.29 25.23 30.38
C ASP A 55 -6.44 25.04 31.38
N LYS A 56 -6.87 23.81 31.61
CA LYS A 56 -7.85 23.44 32.65
C LYS A 56 -7.09 23.11 33.93
N LEU A 57 -7.36 23.82 35.01
CA LEU A 57 -6.76 23.63 36.32
C LEU A 57 -7.75 22.95 37.29
N SER A 58 -7.21 22.29 38.31
CA SER A 58 -7.97 21.82 39.48
C SER A 58 -8.27 22.99 40.41
N SER A 59 -9.15 22.79 41.38
CA SER A 59 -9.43 23.77 42.44
C SER A 59 -8.19 24.17 43.26
N GLN A 60 -7.13 23.35 43.24
CA GLN A 60 -5.85 23.60 43.90
C GLN A 60 -4.81 24.26 42.98
N GLY A 61 -5.20 24.67 41.76
CA GLY A 61 -4.30 25.34 40.80
C GLY A 61 -3.37 24.39 40.04
N VAL A 62 -3.56 23.08 40.14
CA VAL A 62 -2.75 22.07 39.42
C VAL A 62 -3.31 21.90 38.00
N LEU A 63 -2.43 21.88 36.98
CA LEU A 63 -2.85 21.64 35.59
C LEU A 63 -3.45 20.24 35.44
N VAL A 64 -4.75 20.17 35.13
CA VAL A 64 -5.49 18.92 34.92
C VAL A 64 -5.48 18.53 33.44
N LYS A 65 -5.63 19.50 32.53
CA LYS A 65 -5.68 19.23 31.09
C LYS A 65 -5.32 20.46 30.28
N LYS A 66 -4.39 20.31 29.33
CA LYS A 66 -4.11 21.33 28.32
C LYS A 66 -5.07 21.16 27.14
N ILE A 67 -5.89 22.16 26.85
CA ILE A 67 -6.77 22.21 25.68
C ILE A 67 -6.00 23.00 24.62
N GLY A 68 -5.53 22.32 23.56
CA GLY A 68 -4.80 22.97 22.48
C GLY A 68 -5.67 23.95 21.70
N ALA A 69 -5.05 24.90 20.98
CA ALA A 69 -5.77 25.72 20.02
C ALA A 69 -6.40 24.83 18.95
N THR A 70 -7.60 25.21 18.52
CA THR A 70 -8.22 24.65 17.33
C THR A 70 -7.26 24.81 16.16
N PRO A 71 -6.89 23.74 15.44
CA PRO A 71 -5.92 23.83 14.36
C PRO A 71 -6.35 24.87 13.33
N SER A 72 -5.39 25.66 12.84
CA SER A 72 -5.67 26.67 11.82
C SER A 72 -6.25 26.02 10.56
N ALA A 73 -6.95 26.79 9.72
CA ALA A 73 -7.46 26.26 8.45
C ALA A 73 -6.33 25.58 7.64
N GLU A 74 -5.14 26.18 7.62
CA GLU A 74 -3.94 25.65 6.97
C GLU A 74 -3.39 24.37 7.60
N GLN A 75 -3.40 24.24 8.93
CA GLN A 75 -2.98 23.01 9.62
C GLN A 75 -3.94 21.86 9.33
N ARG A 76 -5.25 22.15 9.29
CA ARG A 76 -6.25 21.14 8.92
C ARG A 76 -6.11 20.70 7.46
N THR A 77 -5.86 21.62 6.52
CA THR A 77 -5.63 21.24 5.12
C THR A 77 -4.36 20.41 4.98
N ALA A 78 -3.27 20.79 5.65
CA ALA A 78 -2.02 20.03 5.65
C ALA A 78 -2.18 18.61 6.23
N GLU A 79 -2.93 18.45 7.34
CA GLU A 79 -3.25 17.13 7.90
C GLU A 79 -4.11 16.28 6.95
N VAL A 80 -5.10 16.88 6.29
CA VAL A 80 -5.94 16.19 5.29
C VAL A 80 -5.10 15.76 4.10
N GLU A 81 -4.23 16.62 3.57
CA GLU A 81 -3.31 16.28 2.47
C GLU A 81 -2.32 15.18 2.87
N ALA A 82 -1.74 15.26 4.06
CA ALA A 82 -0.84 14.24 4.58
C ALA A 82 -1.55 12.89 4.76
N ARG A 83 -2.81 12.90 5.25
CA ARG A 83 -3.62 11.68 5.33
C ARG A 83 -3.96 11.13 3.95
N LYS A 84 -4.31 11.97 2.98
CA LYS A 84 -4.56 11.55 1.59
C LYS A 84 -3.33 10.86 0.99
N LYS A 85 -2.15 11.49 1.10
CA LYS A 85 -0.88 10.91 0.63
C LYS A 85 -0.59 9.57 1.30
N LYS A 86 -0.73 9.46 2.62
CA LYS A 86 -0.56 8.18 3.33
C LYS A 86 -1.52 7.09 2.83
N VAL A 87 -2.79 7.43 2.62
CA VAL A 87 -3.78 6.47 2.11
C VAL A 87 -3.45 6.02 0.69
N GLU A 88 -2.98 6.93 -0.16
CA GLU A 88 -2.52 6.64 -1.53
C GLU A 88 -1.27 5.75 -1.52
N ASP A 89 -0.26 6.09 -0.72
CA ASP A 89 0.97 5.29 -0.56
C ASP A 89 0.66 3.89 -0.03
N ASP A 90 -0.19 3.78 0.99
CA ASP A 90 -0.63 2.49 1.55
C ASP A 90 -1.41 1.68 0.49
N ALA A 91 -2.21 2.33 -0.37
CA ALA A 91 -2.92 1.66 -1.43
C ALA A 91 -1.96 1.10 -2.49
N ILE A 92 -0.94 1.86 -2.89
CA ILE A 92 0.11 1.42 -3.81
C ILE A 92 0.85 0.23 -3.22
N GLN A 93 1.26 0.30 -1.96
CA GLN A 93 1.97 -0.80 -1.28
C GLN A 93 1.11 -2.07 -1.21
N ARG A 94 -0.19 -1.96 -0.89
CA ARG A 94 -1.10 -3.11 -0.89
C ARG A 94 -1.21 -3.75 -2.26
N VAL A 95 -1.28 -2.94 -3.33
CA VAL A 95 -1.34 -3.45 -4.71
C VAL A 95 -0.04 -4.18 -5.07
N GLU A 96 1.12 -3.60 -4.79
CA GLU A 96 2.41 -4.24 -5.08
C GLU A 96 2.61 -5.52 -4.28
N HIS A 97 2.27 -5.52 -2.99
CA HIS A 97 2.30 -6.73 -2.17
C HIS A 97 1.40 -7.82 -2.76
N ARG A 98 0.17 -7.49 -3.17
CA ARG A 98 -0.73 -8.47 -3.79
C ARG A 98 -0.15 -9.04 -5.08
N LYS A 99 0.44 -8.20 -5.94
CA LYS A 99 1.10 -8.67 -7.17
C LYS A 99 2.24 -9.64 -6.86
N ASN A 100 3.09 -9.31 -5.89
CA ASN A 100 4.19 -10.18 -5.46
C ASN A 100 3.67 -11.53 -4.95
N GLN A 101 2.63 -11.52 -4.11
CA GLN A 101 1.99 -12.73 -3.59
C GLN A 101 1.37 -13.58 -4.72
N THR A 102 0.77 -12.97 -5.73
CA THR A 102 0.25 -13.70 -6.89
C THR A 102 1.35 -14.50 -7.58
N ILE A 103 2.52 -13.90 -7.85
CA ILE A 103 3.63 -14.60 -8.49
C ILE A 103 4.18 -15.72 -7.60
N VAL A 104 4.38 -15.48 -6.30
CA VAL A 104 4.84 -16.50 -5.36
C VAL A 104 3.84 -17.66 -5.23
N SER A 105 2.54 -17.40 -5.34
CA SER A 105 1.52 -18.45 -5.31
C SER A 105 1.43 -19.25 -6.61
N ALA A 106 1.79 -18.65 -7.74
CA ALA A 106 1.73 -19.29 -9.05
C ALA A 106 2.92 -20.23 -9.30
N TYR A 107 4.08 -19.94 -8.71
CA TYR A 107 5.31 -20.70 -8.93
C TYR A 107 5.85 -21.26 -7.62
N SER A 108 6.17 -22.55 -7.61
CA SER A 108 6.67 -23.25 -6.43
C SER A 108 8.13 -22.89 -6.09
N SER A 109 8.92 -22.49 -7.09
CA SER A 109 10.34 -22.15 -6.98
C SER A 109 10.77 -21.20 -8.10
N GLU A 110 11.95 -20.59 -7.98
CA GLU A 110 12.56 -19.85 -9.11
C GLU A 110 12.80 -20.76 -10.33
N GLN A 111 13.11 -22.04 -10.10
CA GLN A 111 13.32 -23.01 -11.18
C GLN A 111 12.02 -23.33 -11.93
N ASP A 112 10.89 -23.37 -11.23
CA ASP A 112 9.55 -23.55 -11.82
C ASP A 112 9.19 -22.36 -12.74
N LEU A 113 9.50 -21.14 -12.28
CA LEU A 113 9.35 -19.92 -13.09
C LEU A 113 10.24 -19.96 -14.35
N GLU A 114 11.48 -20.39 -14.24
CA GLU A 114 12.38 -20.52 -15.40
C GLU A 114 11.95 -21.66 -16.34
N SER A 115 11.39 -22.76 -15.81
CA SER A 115 10.82 -23.83 -16.63
C SER A 115 9.61 -23.33 -17.41
N ALA A 116 8.75 -22.53 -16.79
CA ALA A 116 7.62 -21.88 -17.46
C ALA A 116 8.09 -20.88 -18.54
N ARG A 117 9.19 -20.14 -18.29
CA ARG A 117 9.83 -19.29 -19.28
C ARG A 117 10.30 -20.09 -20.48
N ALA A 118 11.06 -21.16 -20.26
CA ALA A 118 11.52 -22.03 -21.33
C ALA A 118 10.35 -22.62 -22.13
N GLY A 119 9.30 -23.08 -21.46
CA GLY A 119 8.07 -23.57 -22.10
C GLY A 119 7.38 -22.52 -22.98
N ALA A 120 7.41 -21.25 -22.59
CA ALA A 120 6.88 -20.15 -23.40
C ALA A 120 7.80 -19.73 -24.56
N LEU A 121 9.12 -19.80 -24.36
CA LEU A 121 10.12 -19.40 -25.36
C LEU A 121 10.31 -20.44 -26.47
N ASN A 122 10.34 -21.73 -26.12
CA ASN A 122 10.71 -22.80 -27.06
C ASN A 122 9.90 -22.78 -28.37
N PRO A 123 8.55 -22.67 -28.36
CA PRO A 123 7.79 -22.60 -29.60
C PRO A 123 8.10 -21.36 -30.44
N VAL A 124 8.43 -20.23 -29.79
CA VAL A 124 8.80 -18.99 -30.50
C VAL A 124 10.17 -19.13 -31.15
N LEU A 125 11.14 -19.69 -30.41
CA LEU A 125 12.49 -19.94 -30.90
C LEU A 125 12.52 -20.95 -32.05
N GLU A 126 11.66 -21.98 -31.99
CA GLU A 126 11.51 -22.94 -33.08
C GLU A 126 11.04 -22.25 -34.38
N VAL A 127 10.01 -21.39 -34.28
CA VAL A 127 9.53 -20.63 -35.45
C VAL A 127 10.60 -19.66 -35.95
N ILE A 128 11.36 -19.01 -35.07
CA ILE A 128 12.49 -18.16 -35.47
C ILE A 128 13.51 -18.97 -36.26
N ALA A 129 13.93 -20.13 -35.74
CA ALA A 129 14.92 -21.00 -36.40
C ALA A 129 14.43 -21.47 -37.77
N GLN A 130 13.17 -21.91 -37.87
CA GLN A 130 12.55 -22.30 -39.14
C GLN A 130 12.51 -21.13 -40.13
N THR A 131 12.09 -19.93 -39.68
CA THR A 131 11.99 -18.73 -40.53
C THR A 131 13.36 -18.29 -41.04
N VAL A 132 14.39 -18.34 -40.20
CA VAL A 132 15.78 -18.07 -40.60
C VAL A 132 16.26 -19.09 -41.64
N GLY A 133 15.95 -20.38 -41.46
CA GLY A 133 16.24 -21.42 -42.45
C GLY A 133 15.56 -21.14 -43.80
N SER A 134 14.29 -20.74 -43.78
CA SER A 134 13.54 -20.37 -44.98
C SER A 134 14.13 -19.13 -45.67
N LEU A 135 14.55 -18.11 -44.91
CA LEU A 135 15.25 -16.94 -45.47
C LEU A 135 16.56 -17.33 -46.15
N ALA A 136 17.35 -18.22 -45.53
CA ALA A 136 18.59 -18.70 -46.13
C ALA A 136 18.32 -19.48 -47.44
N ASN A 137 17.26 -20.28 -47.50
CA ASN A 137 16.86 -20.97 -48.72
C ASN A 137 16.34 -19.99 -49.79
N ASN A 138 15.57 -18.98 -49.40
CA ASN A 138 15.08 -17.95 -50.31
C ASN A 138 16.25 -17.13 -50.90
N ALA A 139 17.27 -16.81 -50.10
CA ALA A 139 18.51 -16.17 -50.56
C ALA A 139 19.26 -17.01 -51.62
N LYS A 140 19.40 -18.34 -51.40
CA LYS A 140 19.99 -19.23 -52.41
C LYS A 140 19.23 -19.21 -53.73
N ARG A 141 17.90 -19.20 -53.67
CA ARG A 141 17.03 -19.13 -54.87
C ARG A 141 17.17 -17.79 -55.59
N PHE A 142 17.40 -16.70 -54.85
CA PHE A 142 17.74 -15.40 -55.45
C PHE A 142 19.07 -15.44 -56.18
N ASP A 143 20.09 -16.08 -55.61
CA ASP A 143 21.40 -16.24 -56.26
C ASP A 143 21.31 -17.08 -57.53
N GLU A 144 20.57 -18.20 -57.50
CA GLU A 144 20.29 -19.03 -58.68
C GLU A 144 19.54 -18.23 -59.76
N LEU A 145 18.51 -17.47 -59.37
CA LEU A 145 17.78 -16.63 -60.29
C LEU A 145 18.69 -15.55 -60.91
N LYS A 146 19.58 -14.95 -60.11
CA LYS A 146 20.55 -13.97 -60.60
C LYS A 146 21.49 -14.57 -61.65
N GLN A 147 22.01 -15.78 -61.41
CA GLN A 147 22.82 -16.49 -62.40
C GLN A 147 22.04 -16.76 -63.69
N GLU A 148 20.78 -17.19 -63.60
CA GLU A 148 19.92 -17.40 -64.77
C GLU A 148 19.66 -16.10 -65.54
N LEU A 149 19.48 -14.97 -64.84
CA LEU A 149 19.32 -13.65 -65.45
C LEU A 149 20.57 -13.21 -66.23
N GLU A 150 21.77 -13.50 -65.73
CA GLU A 150 23.03 -13.20 -66.42
C GLU A 150 23.15 -13.96 -67.76
N THR A 151 22.64 -15.19 -67.84
CA THR A 151 22.61 -15.94 -69.11
C THR A 151 21.70 -15.31 -70.18
N HIS A 152 20.76 -14.46 -69.76
CA HIS A 152 19.84 -13.73 -70.64
C HIS A 152 20.28 -12.26 -70.85
N ALA A 153 21.48 -11.88 -70.42
CA ALA A 153 22.00 -10.52 -70.61
C ALA A 153 22.01 -10.14 -72.11
N GLY A 154 21.37 -9.02 -72.44
CA GLY A 154 21.24 -8.53 -73.82
C GLY A 154 20.08 -9.15 -74.63
N LYS A 155 19.28 -10.04 -74.04
CA LYS A 155 18.06 -10.61 -74.65
C LYS A 155 16.81 -10.16 -73.88
N ALA A 156 15.64 -10.25 -74.53
CA ALA A 156 14.37 -10.03 -73.84
C ALA A 156 14.20 -11.06 -72.73
N LEU A 157 13.98 -10.59 -71.51
CA LEU A 157 13.88 -11.45 -70.33
C LEU A 157 12.56 -12.26 -70.37
N PRO A 158 12.60 -13.58 -70.16
CA PRO A 158 11.37 -14.38 -70.13
C PRO A 158 10.40 -13.91 -69.02
N ALA A 159 9.11 -13.82 -69.33
CA ALA A 159 8.08 -13.42 -68.35
C ALA A 159 8.09 -14.29 -67.08
N LYS A 160 8.45 -15.57 -67.22
CA LYS A 160 8.61 -16.51 -66.11
C LYS A 160 9.65 -16.06 -65.08
N LEU A 161 10.76 -15.45 -65.50
CA LEU A 161 11.81 -14.98 -64.59
C LEU A 161 11.38 -13.73 -63.83
N HIS A 162 10.62 -12.83 -64.46
CA HIS A 162 10.02 -11.69 -63.77
C HIS A 162 9.04 -12.12 -62.68
N VAL A 163 8.18 -13.10 -62.97
CA VAL A 163 7.24 -13.66 -61.99
C VAL A 163 7.99 -14.36 -60.86
N ALA A 164 9.02 -15.17 -61.18
CA ALA A 164 9.84 -15.83 -60.18
C ALA A 164 10.50 -14.83 -59.22
N ARG A 165 11.09 -13.75 -59.75
CA ARG A 165 11.69 -12.68 -58.93
C ARG A 165 10.66 -12.07 -57.97
N ARG A 166 9.51 -11.65 -58.50
CA ARG A 166 8.46 -11.02 -57.68
C ARG A 166 7.96 -11.96 -56.58
N ASN A 167 7.82 -13.25 -56.88
CA ASN A 167 7.39 -14.24 -55.90
C ASN A 167 8.42 -14.39 -54.79
N LEU A 168 9.72 -14.49 -55.12
CA LEU A 168 10.79 -14.55 -54.13
C LEU A 168 10.86 -13.28 -53.28
N GLU A 169 10.70 -12.09 -53.88
CA GLU A 169 10.68 -10.80 -53.16
C GLU A 169 9.52 -10.73 -52.17
N THR A 170 8.34 -11.20 -52.59
CA THR A 170 7.15 -11.24 -51.73
C THR A 170 7.33 -12.23 -50.58
N GLU A 171 7.88 -13.42 -50.86
CA GLU A 171 8.19 -14.43 -49.86
C GLU A 171 9.24 -13.91 -48.85
N GLN A 172 10.31 -13.27 -49.32
CA GLN A 172 11.34 -12.68 -48.46
C GLN A 172 10.73 -11.64 -47.52
N MET A 173 9.89 -10.74 -48.05
CA MET A 173 9.23 -9.71 -47.23
C MET A 173 8.34 -10.33 -46.16
N ALA A 174 7.56 -11.36 -46.50
CA ALA A 174 6.70 -12.06 -45.55
C ALA A 174 7.51 -12.79 -44.47
N LEU A 175 8.59 -13.47 -44.85
CA LEU A 175 9.49 -14.16 -43.91
C LEU A 175 10.18 -13.17 -42.96
N GLN A 176 10.62 -12.02 -43.47
CA GLN A 176 11.25 -10.98 -42.64
C GLN A 176 10.26 -10.39 -41.63
N GLN A 177 9.03 -10.09 -42.06
CA GLN A 177 7.97 -9.61 -41.15
C GLN A 177 7.65 -10.63 -40.07
N LEU A 178 7.57 -11.92 -40.43
CA LEU A 178 7.36 -12.99 -39.46
C LEU A 178 8.53 -13.08 -38.46
N LEU A 179 9.77 -13.00 -38.93
CA LEU A 179 10.96 -13.04 -38.09
C LEU A 179 10.97 -11.89 -37.09
N ASP A 180 10.69 -10.66 -37.55
CA ASP A 180 10.66 -9.47 -36.70
C ASP A 180 9.55 -9.56 -35.65
N ALA A 181 8.36 -10.02 -36.05
CA ALA A 181 7.26 -10.25 -35.13
C ALA A 181 7.60 -11.30 -34.05
N LYS A 182 8.27 -12.39 -34.43
CA LYS A 182 8.65 -13.46 -33.49
C LYS A 182 9.78 -13.04 -32.56
N ARG A 183 10.75 -12.26 -33.03
CA ARG A 183 11.78 -11.65 -32.16
C ARG A 183 11.19 -10.63 -31.19
N ALA A 184 10.21 -9.85 -31.61
CA ALA A 184 9.48 -8.96 -30.70
C ALA A 184 8.72 -9.76 -29.63
N GLN A 185 8.09 -10.87 -30.02
CA GLN A 185 7.42 -11.80 -29.10
C GLN A 185 8.40 -12.43 -28.10
N GLU A 186 9.55 -12.92 -28.56
CA GLU A 186 10.62 -13.46 -27.72
C GLU A 186 11.06 -12.44 -26.65
N LYS A 187 11.35 -11.20 -27.08
CA LYS A 187 11.72 -10.11 -26.16
C LYS A 187 10.62 -9.81 -25.15
N ALA A 188 9.37 -9.76 -25.58
CA ALA A 188 8.23 -9.51 -24.69
C ALA A 188 8.07 -10.62 -23.64
N ILE A 189 8.23 -11.89 -24.03
CA ILE A 189 8.23 -13.02 -23.10
C ILE A 189 9.36 -12.86 -22.08
N ASN A 190 10.58 -12.56 -22.53
CA ASN A 190 11.72 -12.38 -21.63
C ASN A 190 11.50 -11.24 -20.62
N VAL A 191 11.04 -10.07 -21.07
CA VAL A 191 10.75 -8.93 -20.19
C VAL A 191 9.69 -9.28 -19.15
N ARG A 192 8.63 -9.99 -19.54
CA ARG A 192 7.59 -10.42 -18.60
C ARG A 192 8.16 -11.33 -17.52
N PHE A 193 8.91 -12.37 -17.91
CA PHE A 193 9.49 -13.31 -16.97
C PHE A 193 10.60 -12.71 -16.10
N ASP A 194 11.34 -11.70 -16.57
CA ASP A 194 12.28 -10.94 -15.73
C ASP A 194 11.55 -10.18 -14.62
N GLU A 195 10.42 -9.57 -14.94
CA GLU A 195 9.57 -8.88 -13.96
C GLU A 195 8.94 -9.88 -12.99
N ASP A 196 8.42 -11.01 -13.49
CA ASP A 196 7.88 -12.07 -12.64
C ASP A 196 8.96 -12.59 -11.69
N ARG A 197 10.19 -12.82 -12.17
CA ARG A 197 11.31 -13.24 -11.31
C ARG A 197 11.63 -12.20 -10.23
N ARG A 198 11.67 -10.91 -10.59
CA ARG A 198 11.87 -9.83 -9.61
C ARG A 198 10.79 -9.86 -8.53
N ARG A 199 9.53 -10.00 -8.93
CA ARG A 199 8.37 -10.06 -8.01
C ARG A 199 8.39 -11.30 -7.14
N TYR A 200 8.77 -12.44 -7.69
CA TYR A 200 8.95 -13.69 -6.94
C TYR A 200 9.98 -13.51 -5.81
N ILE A 201 11.13 -12.90 -6.10
CA ILE A 201 12.19 -12.64 -5.12
C ILE A 201 11.69 -11.67 -4.03
N LEU A 202 10.97 -10.62 -4.39
CA LEU A 202 10.42 -9.68 -3.41
C LEU A 202 9.34 -10.34 -2.54
N GLY A 203 8.38 -11.03 -3.15
CA GLY A 203 7.29 -11.70 -2.43
C GLY A 203 7.77 -12.84 -1.53
N SER A 204 8.79 -13.60 -1.94
CA SER A 204 9.37 -14.66 -1.12
C SER A 204 10.07 -14.11 0.12
N LYS A 205 10.77 -12.98 0.00
CA LYS A 205 11.35 -12.25 1.14
C LYS A 205 10.28 -11.73 2.09
N GLU A 206 9.20 -11.13 1.56
CA GLU A 206 8.06 -10.66 2.34
C GLU A 206 7.38 -11.81 3.11
N ALA A 207 7.18 -12.97 2.47
CA ALA A 207 6.62 -14.16 3.09
C ALA A 207 7.53 -14.71 4.19
N ALA A 208 8.85 -14.73 3.95
CA ALA A 208 9.83 -15.15 4.94
C ALA A 208 9.85 -14.22 6.17
N ALA A 209 9.83 -12.91 5.97
CA ALA A 209 9.77 -11.91 7.04
C ALA A 209 8.49 -12.05 7.87
N THR A 210 7.35 -12.25 7.21
CA THR A 210 6.06 -12.47 7.89
C THR A 210 6.08 -13.75 8.73
N ARG A 211 6.67 -14.83 8.22
CA ARG A 211 6.83 -16.10 8.94
C ARG A 211 7.77 -15.97 10.14
N ALA A 212 8.86 -15.20 10.00
CA ALA A 212 9.80 -14.94 11.09
C ALA A 212 9.16 -14.14 12.23
N SER A 213 8.38 -13.11 11.89
CA SER A 213 7.58 -12.33 12.86
C SER A 213 6.59 -13.21 13.62
N ARG A 214 5.85 -14.08 12.92
CA ARG A 214 4.89 -15.02 13.56
C ARG A 214 5.55 -16.07 14.46
N ARG A 215 6.81 -16.42 14.20
CA ARG A 215 7.56 -17.42 14.99
C ARG A 215 8.21 -16.85 16.24
N SER A 216 8.28 -15.53 16.41
CA SER A 216 8.77 -14.91 17.65
C SER A 216 7.62 -14.78 18.65
N PRO A 217 7.57 -15.56 19.74
CA PRO A 217 6.54 -15.39 20.75
C PRO A 217 6.80 -14.07 21.50
N ALA A 218 5.77 -13.25 21.68
CA ALA A 218 5.81 -12.18 22.67
C ALA A 218 6.14 -12.79 24.05
N PRO A 219 6.93 -12.12 24.91
CA PRO A 219 7.20 -12.64 26.25
C PRO A 219 5.87 -12.80 26.98
N THR A 220 5.53 -14.05 27.32
CA THR A 220 4.40 -14.40 28.16
C THR A 220 4.51 -13.59 29.44
N SER A 221 3.61 -12.62 29.64
CA SER A 221 3.46 -11.96 30.92
C SER A 221 3.02 -13.02 31.92
N ALA A 222 3.99 -13.60 32.63
CA ALA A 222 3.74 -14.54 33.70
C ALA A 222 2.83 -13.87 34.73
N SER A 223 1.62 -14.40 34.82
CA SER A 223 0.62 -14.07 35.82
C SER A 223 1.24 -14.21 37.21
N ALA A 224 1.41 -13.08 37.90
CA ALA A 224 1.71 -13.05 39.33
C ALA A 224 0.43 -13.50 40.07
N ALA A 225 0.33 -14.80 40.33
CA ALA A 225 -0.62 -15.35 41.27
C ALA A 225 -0.13 -14.99 42.69
N THR A 226 -0.74 -13.95 43.26
CA THR A 226 -0.60 -13.56 44.66
C THR A 226 -1.10 -14.70 45.54
N LYS A 227 -0.27 -15.11 46.50
CA LYS A 227 -0.60 -16.02 47.58
C LYS A 227 -0.70 -15.24 48.88
#